data_AF-A0A519L4W0-F1
#
_entry.id   AF-A0A519L4W0-F1
#
_cell.length_a   1.000
_cell.length_b   1.000
_cell.length_c   1.000
_cell.angle_alpha   90.00
_cell.angle_beta   90.00
_cell.angle_gamma   90.00
#
_symmetry.space_group_name_H-M   'P 1'
#
loop_
_entity.id
_entity.type
_entity.pdbx_description
1 polymer ?
#
loop_
_entity_poly.entity_id
_entity_poly.type
_entity_poly.pdbx_seq_one_letter_code
_entity_poly.pdbx_strand_id
1 'polypeptide(L)'
;MLSIHPFTRSSFWLKVAVTVLLGGLADFLFFKHPAGATVGAFAAAWLVGVLAARRGLLKDRRALVALAVALGLAGVLVDRPSLPAWLLFGLMLTIAVLSARVRQGEPAWRWVQRLAVHGLVTLIGPLLDVARVLRSGRTA
;
A
#
# COMPACT_ATOMS: atom_id res chain seq x y z
N MET A 1 -26.12 -19.00 17.69
CA MET A 1 -26.09 -18.95 16.21
C MET A 1 -24.84 -18.19 15.79
N LEU A 2 -23.80 -18.89 15.35
CA LEU A 2 -22.56 -18.29 14.85
C LEU A 2 -22.81 -17.70 13.45
N SER A 3 -22.97 -16.37 13.36
CA SER A 3 -22.82 -15.67 12.08
C SER A 3 -21.34 -15.64 11.71
N ILE A 4 -20.89 -16.68 11.01
CA ILE A 4 -19.60 -16.70 10.31
C ILE A 4 -19.75 -15.71 9.15
N HIS A 5 -19.40 -14.45 9.37
CA HIS A 5 -19.45 -13.43 8.31
C HIS A 5 -18.49 -13.83 7.16
N PRO A 6 -18.99 -14.19 5.96
CA PRO A 6 -18.14 -14.59 4.82
C PRO A 6 -17.36 -13.41 4.20
N PHE A 7 -17.52 -12.20 4.74
CA PHE A 7 -16.96 -10.96 4.23
C PHE A 7 -15.46 -10.75 4.52
N THR A 8 -14.82 -11.60 5.33
CA THR A 8 -13.35 -11.55 5.54
C THR A 8 -12.57 -12.23 4.41
N ARG A 9 -13.14 -13.26 3.76
CA ARG A 9 -12.47 -14.01 2.67
C ARG A 9 -12.37 -13.21 1.36
N SER A 10 -13.43 -12.49 0.98
CA SER A 10 -13.43 -11.66 -0.24
C SER A 10 -12.42 -10.52 -0.16
N SER A 11 -12.28 -9.87 1.00
CA SER A 11 -11.26 -8.82 1.21
C SER A 11 -9.83 -9.36 1.13
N PHE A 12 -9.60 -10.62 1.50
CA PHE A 12 -8.29 -11.26 1.35
C PHE A 12 -7.97 -11.54 -0.12
N TRP A 13 -8.88 -12.20 -0.85
CA TRP A 13 -8.70 -12.50 -2.27
C TRP A 13 -8.61 -11.23 -3.13
N LEU A 14 -9.34 -10.17 -2.79
CA LEU A 14 -9.22 -8.89 -3.48
C LEU A 14 -7.81 -8.30 -3.32
N LYS A 15 -7.20 -8.38 -2.14
CA LYS A 15 -5.81 -7.94 -1.94
C LYS A 15 -4.85 -8.79 -2.76
N VAL A 16 -5.04 -10.11 -2.77
CA VAL A 16 -4.23 -11.02 -3.59
C VAL A 16 -4.35 -10.64 -5.07
N ALA A 17 -5.57 -10.47 -5.57
CA ALA A 17 -5.83 -10.07 -6.95
C ALA A 17 -5.19 -8.71 -7.29
N VAL A 18 -5.34 -7.71 -6.41
CA VAL A 18 -4.70 -6.39 -6.58
C VAL A 18 -3.18 -6.52 -6.61
N THR A 19 -2.58 -7.31 -5.70
CA THR A 19 -1.12 -7.52 -5.67
C THR A 19 -0.63 -8.20 -6.94
N VAL A 20 -1.33 -9.25 -7.41
CA VAL A 20 -0.97 -9.96 -8.65
C VAL A 20 -1.11 -9.05 -9.87
N LEU A 21 -2.19 -8.26 -9.95
CA LEU A 21 -2.40 -7.29 -11.02
C LEU A 21 -1.33 -6.20 -11.03
N LEU A 22 -0.95 -5.68 -9.85
CA LEU A 22 0.13 -4.71 -9.75
C LEU A 22 1.48 -5.32 -10.13
N GLY A 23 1.75 -6.58 -9.74
CA GLY A 23 2.96 -7.29 -10.14
C GLY A 23 3.05 -7.46 -11.66
N GLY A 24 1.97 -7.96 -12.29
CA GLY A 24 1.92 -8.08 -13.75
C GLY A 24 2.00 -6.74 -14.48
N LEU A 25 1.40 -5.69 -13.91
CA LEU A 25 1.49 -4.33 -14.45
C LEU A 25 2.91 -3.76 -14.31
N ALA A 26 3.62 -4.06 -13.22
CA ALA A 26 5.02 -3.70 -13.07
C ALA A 26 5.87 -4.37 -14.15
N ASP A 27 5.72 -5.68 -14.34
CA ASP A 27 6.44 -6.41 -15.39
C ASP A 27 6.12 -5.81 -16.77
N PHE A 28 4.87 -5.53 -17.08
CA PHE A 28 4.48 -4.91 -18.35
C PHE A 28 5.03 -3.49 -18.54
N LEU A 29 4.96 -2.64 -17.51
CA LEU A 29 5.37 -1.23 -17.59
C LEU A 29 6.88 -1.04 -17.54
N PHE A 30 7.61 -1.92 -16.88
CA PHE A 30 9.07 -1.80 -16.73
C PHE A 30 9.85 -2.63 -17.75
N PHE A 31 9.24 -3.63 -18.39
CA PHE A 31 9.91 -4.41 -19.43
C PHE A 31 9.99 -3.62 -20.74
N LYS A 32 11.20 -3.26 -21.16
CA LYS A 32 11.55 -2.58 -22.43
C LYS A 32 10.96 -1.17 -22.65
N HIS A 33 10.45 -0.50 -21.62
CA HIS A 33 9.98 0.89 -21.72
C HIS A 33 10.89 1.87 -20.95
N PRO A 34 11.08 3.11 -21.43
CA PRO A 34 11.81 4.13 -20.68
C PRO A 34 11.12 4.41 -19.34
N ALA A 35 11.88 4.56 -18.27
CA ALA A 35 11.44 4.71 -16.88
C ALA A 35 10.69 6.03 -16.57
N GLY A 36 10.13 6.69 -17.59
CA GLY A 36 9.35 7.94 -17.53
C GLY A 36 7.92 7.74 -17.05
N ALA A 37 6.97 8.03 -17.94
CA ALA A 37 5.54 7.98 -17.69
C ALA A 37 5.04 6.63 -17.11
N THR A 38 5.78 5.55 -17.31
CA THR A 38 5.49 4.22 -16.77
C THR A 38 5.52 4.18 -15.24
N VAL A 39 6.42 4.92 -14.61
CA VAL A 39 6.53 5.02 -13.13
C VAL A 39 5.32 5.75 -12.55
N GLY A 40 4.92 6.86 -13.16
CA GLY A 40 3.74 7.61 -12.74
C GLY A 40 2.43 6.84 -12.97
N ALA A 41 2.31 6.15 -14.12
CA ALA A 41 1.18 5.27 -14.40
C ALA A 41 1.07 4.12 -13.39
N PHE A 42 2.20 3.52 -13.02
CA PHE A 42 2.23 2.50 -11.97
C PHE A 42 1.82 3.07 -10.61
N ALA A 43 2.31 4.25 -10.23
CA ALA A 43 1.93 4.92 -8.98
C ALA A 43 0.42 5.20 -8.93
N ALA A 44 -0.18 5.64 -10.04
CA ALA A 44 -1.62 5.84 -10.15
C ALA A 44 -2.39 4.51 -10.00
N ALA A 45 -1.95 3.45 -10.69
CA ALA A 45 -2.55 2.12 -10.57
C ALA A 45 -2.46 1.57 -9.14
N TRP A 46 -1.35 1.79 -8.45
CA TRP A 46 -1.16 1.42 -7.06
C TRP A 46 -2.16 2.16 -6.16
N LEU A 47 -2.32 3.47 -6.34
CA LEU A 47 -3.30 4.26 -5.59
C LEU A 47 -4.73 3.73 -5.79
N VAL A 48 -5.12 3.39 -7.02
CA VAL A 48 -6.41 2.75 -7.31
C VAL A 48 -6.54 1.40 -6.61
N GLY A 49 -5.50 0.57 -6.64
CA GLY A 49 -5.46 -0.71 -5.93
C GLY A 49 -5.67 -0.57 -4.42
N VAL A 50 -5.05 0.44 -3.79
CA VAL A 50 -5.24 0.75 -2.36
C VAL A 50 -6.68 1.17 -2.07
N LEU A 51 -7.27 2.04 -2.91
CA LEU A 51 -8.65 2.47 -2.77
C LEU A 51 -9.65 1.32 -2.96
N ALA A 52 -9.39 0.43 -3.91
CA ALA A 52 -10.19 -0.77 -4.14
C ALA A 52 -10.15 -1.71 -2.92
N ALA A 53 -8.95 -1.96 -2.38
CA ALA A 53 -8.76 -2.83 -1.22
C ALA A 53 -9.25 -2.21 0.10
N ARG A 54 -9.32 -0.87 0.19
CA ARG A 54 -9.72 -0.13 1.40
C ARG A 54 -10.60 1.08 1.08
N ARG A 55 -11.84 0.83 0.66
CA ARG A 55 -12.86 1.90 0.50
C ARG A 55 -13.11 2.72 1.77
N GLY A 56 -12.81 2.18 2.95
CA GLY A 56 -12.89 2.90 4.22
C GLY A 56 -11.98 4.14 4.31
N LEU A 57 -10.94 4.24 3.48
CA LEU A 57 -10.07 5.42 3.38
C LEU A 57 -10.84 6.67 2.94
N LEU A 58 -11.87 6.50 2.09
CA LEU A 58 -12.64 7.61 1.54
C LEU A 58 -13.54 8.30 2.58
N LYS A 59 -13.70 7.70 3.78
CA LYS A 59 -14.52 8.25 4.85
C LYS A 59 -13.75 9.18 5.79
N ASP A 60 -12.42 9.16 5.76
CA ASP A 60 -11.58 9.96 6.65
C ASP A 60 -10.98 11.16 5.90
N ARG A 61 -11.30 12.39 6.34
CA ARG A 61 -10.78 13.63 5.75
C ARG A 61 -9.25 13.69 5.76
N ARG A 62 -8.59 13.17 6.79
CA ARG A 62 -7.13 13.18 6.90
C ARG A 62 -6.50 12.26 5.84
N ALA A 63 -7.12 11.10 5.64
CA ALA A 63 -6.71 10.17 4.59
C ALA A 63 -6.95 10.75 3.20
N LEU A 64 -8.06 11.47 2.99
CA LEU A 64 -8.35 12.14 1.72
C LEU A 64 -7.31 13.22 1.36
N VAL A 65 -6.87 14.02 2.33
CA VAL A 65 -5.81 15.02 2.09
C VAL A 65 -4.51 14.32 1.66
N ALA A 66 -4.10 13.28 2.39
CA ALA A 66 -2.91 12.53 2.05
C ALA A 66 -3.02 11.82 0.67
N LEU A 67 -4.20 11.29 0.33
CA LEU A 67 -4.49 10.70 -0.98
C LEU A 67 -4.41 11.75 -2.11
N ALA A 68 -4.91 12.95 -1.89
CA ALA A 68 -4.83 14.04 -2.87
C ALA A 68 -3.37 14.44 -3.13
N VAL A 69 -2.55 14.54 -2.08
CA VAL A 69 -1.11 14.79 -2.23
C VAL A 69 -0.42 13.64 -2.97
N ALA A 70 -0.74 12.38 -2.63
CA ALA A 70 -0.20 11.22 -3.33
C ALA A 70 -0.59 11.20 -4.83
N LEU A 71 -1.82 11.59 -5.16
CA LEU A 71 -2.27 11.78 -6.55
C LEU A 71 -1.44 12.84 -7.28
N GLY A 72 -1.19 13.98 -6.63
CA GLY A 72 -0.32 15.03 -7.18
C GLY A 72 1.10 14.52 -7.44
N LEU A 73 1.69 13.78 -6.50
CA LEU A 73 3.01 13.18 -6.66
C LEU A 73 3.07 12.11 -7.75
N ALA A 74 1.99 11.33 -7.93
CA ALA A 74 1.87 10.40 -9.05
C ALA A 74 1.88 11.17 -10.39
N GLY A 75 1.22 12.33 -10.46
CA GLY A 75 1.29 13.22 -11.62
C GLY A 75 2.70 13.76 -11.88
N VAL A 76 3.43 14.17 -10.83
CA VAL A 76 4.83 14.60 -10.95
C VAL A 76 5.71 13.48 -11.50
N LEU A 77 5.49 12.23 -11.06
CA LEU A 77 6.22 11.06 -11.56
C LEU A 77 5.95 10.74 -13.04
N VAL A 78 4.82 11.19 -13.61
CA VAL A 78 4.53 11.03 -15.04
C VAL A 78 5.43 11.95 -15.87
N ASP A 79 5.59 13.21 -15.46
CA ASP A 79 6.37 14.20 -16.19
C ASP A 79 7.87 14.05 -15.95
N ARG A 80 8.29 13.92 -14.68
CA ARG A 80 9.69 13.78 -14.28
C ARG A 80 9.85 12.68 -13.23
N PRO A 81 10.13 11.43 -13.65
CA PRO A 81 10.40 10.36 -12.70
C PRO A 81 11.63 10.74 -11.86
N SER A 82 11.47 10.74 -10.54
CA SER A 82 12.58 11.01 -9.64
C SER A 82 12.43 10.17 -8.38
N LEU A 83 13.57 9.70 -7.86
CA LEU A 83 13.60 8.91 -6.64
C LEU A 83 12.95 9.63 -5.43
N PRO A 84 13.15 10.95 -5.22
CA PRO A 84 12.47 11.67 -4.14
C PRO A 84 10.94 11.66 -4.32
N ALA A 85 10.42 11.92 -5.52
CA ALA A 85 8.98 11.91 -5.77
C ALA A 85 8.37 10.52 -5.51
N TRP A 86 9.08 9.46 -5.85
CA TRP A 86 8.68 8.08 -5.57
C TRP A 86 8.61 7.78 -4.06
N LEU A 87 9.63 8.17 -3.31
CA LEU A 87 9.67 7.98 -1.86
C LEU A 87 8.58 8.79 -1.15
N LEU A 88 8.38 10.04 -1.57
CA LEU A 88 7.32 10.90 -1.04
C LEU A 88 5.92 10.37 -1.38
N PHE A 89 5.72 9.83 -2.58
CA PHE A 89 4.49 9.16 -2.96
C PHE A 89 4.19 8.00 -2.02
N GLY A 90 5.15 7.09 -1.83
CA GLY A 90 5.02 5.95 -0.93
C GLY A 90 4.76 6.36 0.52
N LEU A 91 5.43 7.42 0.98
CA LEU A 91 5.22 8.00 2.31
C LEU A 91 3.79 8.54 2.46
N MET A 92 3.31 9.36 1.52
CA MET A 92 1.96 9.92 1.57
C MET A 92 0.88 8.85 1.49
N LEU A 93 1.09 7.81 0.68
CA LEU A 93 0.21 6.66 0.60
C LEU A 93 0.15 5.91 1.95
N THR A 94 1.30 5.73 2.60
CA THR A 94 1.39 5.10 3.93
C THR A 94 0.67 5.94 4.99
N ILE A 95 0.87 7.26 4.96
CA ILE A 95 0.18 8.21 5.85
C ILE A 95 -1.33 8.16 5.63
N ALA A 96 -1.81 8.11 4.38
CA ALA A 96 -3.23 7.95 4.10
C ALA A 96 -3.79 6.67 4.72
N VAL A 97 -3.08 5.55 4.56
CA VAL A 97 -3.47 4.23 5.06
C VAL A 97 -3.49 4.16 6.60
N LEU A 98 -2.55 4.84 7.27
CA LEU A 98 -2.44 4.85 8.73
C LEU A 98 -3.31 5.91 9.40
N SER A 99 -3.49 7.08 8.78
CA SER A 99 -4.34 8.16 9.32
C SER A 99 -5.78 7.71 9.49
N ALA A 100 -6.32 6.94 8.54
CA ALA A 100 -7.64 6.32 8.63
C ALA A 100 -7.82 5.34 9.82
N ARG A 101 -6.75 5.01 10.55
CA ARG A 101 -6.78 4.12 11.72
C ARG A 101 -6.55 4.85 13.05
N VAL A 102 -6.30 6.16 13.01
CA VAL A 102 -6.00 6.95 14.20
C VAL A 102 -7.28 7.22 14.99
N ARG A 103 -7.25 6.98 16.30
CA ARG A 103 -8.33 7.39 17.21
C ARG A 103 -8.13 8.85 17.59
N GLN A 104 -9.22 9.61 17.73
CA GLN A 104 -9.14 10.99 18.21
C GLN A 104 -8.44 11.06 19.57
N GLY A 105 -7.48 11.97 19.73
CA GLY A 105 -6.71 12.15 20.98
C GLY A 105 -5.42 11.32 21.10
N GLU A 106 -5.02 10.56 20.07
CA GLU A 106 -3.74 9.84 20.11
C GLU A 106 -2.54 10.81 20.02
N PRO A 107 -1.53 10.70 20.91
CA PRO A 107 -0.32 11.51 20.83
C PRO A 107 0.43 11.30 19.51
N ALA A 108 0.91 12.40 18.92
CA ALA A 108 1.66 12.37 17.65
C ALA A 108 2.87 11.42 17.70
N TRP A 109 3.52 11.30 18.86
CA TRP A 109 4.66 10.40 19.06
C TRP A 109 4.30 8.91 18.85
N ARG A 110 3.17 8.44 19.41
CA ARG A 110 2.72 7.05 19.21
C ARG A 110 2.38 6.77 17.75
N TRP A 111 1.89 7.79 17.04
CA TRP A 111 1.63 7.69 15.62
C TRP A 111 2.92 7.56 14.81
N VAL A 112 3.96 8.35 15.12
CA VAL A 112 5.28 8.24 14.49
C VAL A 112 5.91 6.87 14.74
N GLN A 113 5.83 6.35 15.97
CA GLN A 113 6.30 5.00 16.28
C GLN A 113 5.59 3.94 15.43
N ARG A 114 4.27 4.07 15.27
CA ARG A 114 3.49 3.16 14.43
C ARG A 114 3.90 3.23 12.96
N LEU A 115 4.20 4.41 12.45
CA LEU A 115 4.72 4.61 11.10
C LEU A 115 6.09 3.93 10.93
N ALA A 116 7.02 4.13 11.88
CA ALA A 116 8.34 3.50 11.86
C ALA A 116 8.26 1.95 11.94
N VAL A 117 7.46 1.42 12.86
CA VAL A 117 7.21 -0.02 12.97
C VAL A 117 6.56 -0.55 11.70
N HIS A 118 5.62 0.16 11.10
CA HIS A 118 5.02 -0.26 9.85
C HIS A 118 6.06 -0.33 8.72
N GLY A 119 6.94 0.66 8.61
CA GLY A 119 8.06 0.62 7.65
C GLY A 119 8.97 -0.59 7.87
N LEU A 120 9.38 -0.85 9.11
CA LEU A 120 10.26 -1.98 9.44
C LEU A 120 9.59 -3.34 9.20
N VAL A 121 8.34 -3.49 9.64
CA VAL A 121 7.58 -4.74 9.50
C VAL A 121 7.21 -5.01 8.04
N THR A 122 6.94 -3.99 7.24
CA THR A 122 6.66 -4.19 5.80
C THR A 122 7.89 -4.67 5.04
N LEU A 123 9.09 -4.27 5.46
CA LEU A 123 10.34 -4.70 4.86
C LEU A 123 10.75 -6.13 5.29
N ILE A 124 10.65 -6.43 6.58
CA ILE A 124 11.16 -7.70 7.15
C ILE A 124 10.07 -8.77 7.26
N GLY A 125 8.81 -8.37 7.43
CA GLY A 125 7.66 -9.26 7.64
C GLY A 125 7.50 -10.36 6.57
N PRO A 126 7.58 -10.05 5.26
CA PRO A 126 7.47 -11.07 4.23
C PRO A 126 8.55 -12.17 4.34
N LEU A 127 9.78 -11.81 4.70
CA LEU A 127 10.87 -12.75 4.90
C LEU A 127 10.61 -13.67 6.09
N LEU A 128 10.09 -13.12 7.19
CA LEU A 128 9.74 -13.89 8.39
C LEU A 128 8.56 -14.82 8.16
N ASP A 129 7.55 -14.39 7.39
CA ASP A 129 6.39 -15.21 7.04
C ASP A 129 6.81 -16.39 6.15
N VAL A 130 7.64 -16.14 5.13
CA VAL A 130 8.19 -17.22 4.27
C VAL A 130 9.04 -18.19 5.10
N ALA A 131 9.92 -17.69 5.97
CA ALA A 131 10.74 -18.53 6.84
C ALA A 131 9.89 -19.39 7.79
N ARG A 132 8.77 -18.85 8.29
CA ARG A 132 7.83 -19.57 9.15
C ARG A 132 7.12 -20.68 8.38
N VAL A 133 6.61 -20.40 7.18
CA VAL A 133 5.96 -21.41 6.32
C VAL A 133 6.93 -22.53 5.94
N LEU A 134 8.16 -22.19 5.53
CA LEU A 134 9.20 -23.17 5.20
C LEU A 134 9.62 -24.03 6.40
N ARG A 135 9.59 -23.47 7.61
CA ARG A 135 9.88 -24.22 8.85
C ARG A 135 8.73 -25.18 9.21
N SER A 136 7.48 -24.76 9.03
CA SER A 136 6.30 -25.61 9.28
C SER A 136 6.13 -26.73 8.25
N GLY A 137 6.55 -26.52 7.00
CA GLY A 137 6.56 -27.55 5.96
C GLY A 137 7.70 -28.57 6.07
N ARG A 138 8.63 -28.40 7.03
CA ARG A 138 9.75 -29.33 7.27
C ARG A 138 9.46 -30.35 8.39
N THR A 139 8.31 -30.22 9.05
CA THR A 139 7.82 -31.10 10.13
C THR A 139 6.55 -31.87 9.75
N ALA A 140 6.15 -31.82 8.48
CA ALA A 140 5.08 -32.64 7.87
C ALA A 140 5.71 -33.52 6.79
#